data_AF-A0A257QI43-F1
#
_entry.id   AF-A0A257QI43-F1
#
_cell.length_a   1.000
_cell.length_b   1.000
_cell.length_c   1.000
_cell.angle_alpha   90.00
_cell.angle_beta   90.00
_cell.angle_gamma   90.00
#
_symmetry.space_group_name_H-M   'P 1'
#
loop_
_entity.id
_entity.type
_entity.pdbx_description
1 polymer ?
#
loop_
_entity_poly.entity_id
_entity_poly.type
_entity_poly.pdbx_seq_one_letter_code
_entity_poly.pdbx_strand_id
1 'polypeptide(L)'
;MSQTTQIDIDREKGNFFYKTDYAFDAGTGLSEATVNYIADVKGEDDWIRDFRLKALKVFESKPMPTNWASHDLDNIIFQNIRYYLSKGQKPSRNWEDVPQEMKETFERLGIPEQERKFLAGVEAQ
;
A
#
# COMPACT_ATOMS: atom_id res chain seq x y z
N MET A 1 31.12 13.31 36.46
CA MET A 1 29.64 13.28 36.30
C MET A 1 29.36 13.56 34.83
N SER A 2 29.09 12.52 34.04
CA SER A 2 28.80 12.67 32.61
C SER A 2 27.34 13.04 32.44
N GLN A 3 27.07 14.21 31.86
CA GLN A 3 25.72 14.68 31.59
C GLN A 3 25.16 13.86 30.42
N THR A 4 24.13 13.06 30.67
CA THR A 4 23.34 12.41 29.62
C THR A 4 22.56 13.51 28.91
N THR A 5 22.97 13.87 27.70
CA THR A 5 22.20 14.77 26.83
C THR A 5 20.87 14.08 26.52
N GLN A 6 19.79 14.56 27.12
CA GLN A 6 18.45 14.08 26.84
C GLN A 6 18.09 14.52 25.41
N ILE A 7 18.11 13.58 24.48
CA ILE A 7 17.67 13.82 23.11
C ILE A 7 16.15 14.02 23.17
N ASP A 8 15.70 15.25 23.03
CA ASP A 8 14.29 15.59 22.89
C ASP A 8 13.84 15.20 21.48
N ILE A 9 13.17 14.07 21.36
CA ILE A 9 12.62 13.58 20.09
C ILE A 9 11.16 14.02 20.04
N ASP A 10 10.89 15.05 19.25
CA ASP A 10 9.54 15.44 18.86
C ASP A 10 8.93 14.34 17.97
N ARG A 11 8.13 13.48 18.61
CA ARG A 11 7.41 12.38 17.94
C ARG A 11 6.11 12.84 17.28
N GLU A 12 5.67 14.06 17.51
CA GLU A 12 4.42 14.59 16.94
C GLU A 12 4.60 15.16 15.54
N LYS A 13 5.83 15.57 15.19
CA LYS A 13 6.18 16.09 13.85
C LYS A 13 5.78 15.16 12.69
N GLY A 14 5.65 13.85 12.94
CA GLY A 14 5.22 12.85 11.95
C GLY A 14 3.74 12.43 12.03
N ASN A 15 2.99 12.85 13.05
CA ASN A 15 1.59 12.44 13.27
C ASN A 15 0.61 13.34 12.51
N PHE A 16 0.74 13.43 11.18
CA PHE A 16 -0.21 14.14 10.33
C PHE A 16 -1.01 13.17 9.45
N PHE A 17 -2.26 13.53 9.18
CA PHE A 17 -3.16 12.77 8.32
C PHE A 17 -3.64 13.66 7.18
N TYR A 18 -3.52 13.17 5.95
CA TYR A 18 -4.17 13.78 4.80
C TYR A 18 -5.51 13.07 4.58
N LYS A 19 -6.59 13.85 4.48
CA LYS A 19 -7.87 13.31 4.05
C LYS A 19 -7.71 12.85 2.61
N THR A 20 -7.60 11.55 2.43
CA THR A 20 -7.31 10.96 1.13
C THR A 20 -8.60 10.44 0.53
N ASP A 21 -9.01 11.02 -0.58
CA ASP A 21 -10.12 10.51 -1.38
C ASP A 21 -9.57 9.50 -2.39
N TYR A 22 -10.19 8.32 -2.44
CA TYR A 22 -9.79 7.24 -3.34
C TYR A 22 -10.88 7.07 -4.39
N ALA A 23 -10.49 7.11 -5.66
CA ALA A 23 -11.40 6.94 -6.78
C ALA A 23 -11.92 5.49 -6.89
N PHE A 24 -11.09 4.53 -6.48
CA PHE A 24 -11.39 3.11 -6.54
C PHE A 24 -11.05 2.44 -5.22
N ASP A 25 -12.02 1.73 -4.66
CA ASP A 25 -11.90 0.93 -3.43
C ASP A 25 -12.66 -0.37 -3.65
N ALA A 26 -11.95 -1.50 -3.62
CA ALA A 26 -12.57 -2.82 -3.75
C ALA A 26 -13.27 -3.27 -2.45
N GLY A 27 -13.20 -2.47 -1.39
CA GLY A 27 -13.63 -2.82 -0.05
C GLY A 27 -12.62 -3.74 0.64
N THR A 28 -13.08 -4.40 1.70
CA THR A 28 -12.29 -5.38 2.43
C THR A 28 -12.67 -6.79 2.05
N GLY A 29 -11.69 -7.67 2.09
CA GLY A 29 -11.85 -9.09 1.93
C GLY A 29 -11.41 -9.62 0.59
N LEU A 30 -10.97 -10.87 0.65
CA LEU A 30 -10.54 -11.63 -0.50
C LEU A 30 -11.73 -12.45 -0.98
N SER A 31 -12.21 -12.15 -2.19
CA SER A 31 -13.35 -12.81 -2.81
C SER A 31 -13.29 -12.68 -4.33
N GLU A 32 -14.13 -13.45 -5.03
CA GLU A 32 -14.29 -13.28 -6.48
C GLU A 32 -14.79 -11.88 -6.85
N ALA A 33 -15.65 -11.26 -6.01
CA ALA A 33 -16.12 -9.90 -6.23
C ALA A 33 -14.96 -8.89 -6.21
N THR A 34 -14.04 -9.03 -5.25
CA THR A 34 -12.82 -8.23 -5.17
C THR A 34 -11.96 -8.39 -6.43
N VAL A 35 -11.76 -9.64 -6.89
CA VAL A 35 -10.97 -9.93 -8.10
C VAL A 35 -11.61 -9.33 -9.35
N ASN A 36 -12.92 -9.52 -9.53
CA ASN A 36 -13.67 -8.98 -10.66
C ASN A 36 -13.63 -7.45 -10.68
N TYR A 37 -13.86 -6.80 -9.54
CA TYR A 37 -13.77 -5.35 -9.40
C TYR A 37 -12.39 -4.83 -9.83
N ILE A 38 -11.31 -5.46 -9.39
CA ILE A 38 -9.94 -5.06 -9.76
C ILE A 38 -9.73 -5.19 -11.28
N ALA A 39 -10.17 -6.30 -11.87
CA ALA A 39 -10.05 -6.54 -13.31
C ALA A 39 -10.82 -5.47 -14.11
N ASP A 40 -12.03 -5.12 -13.67
CA ASP A 40 -12.88 -4.11 -14.30
C ASP A 40 -12.24 -2.71 -14.20
N VAL A 41 -11.79 -2.30 -13.01
CA VAL A 41 -11.17 -0.98 -12.79
C VAL A 41 -9.88 -0.82 -13.61
N LYS A 42 -9.10 -1.90 -13.73
CA LYS A 42 -7.83 -1.87 -14.46
C LYS A 42 -7.98 -2.10 -15.96
N GLY A 43 -9.17 -2.46 -16.44
CA GLY A 43 -9.39 -2.81 -17.84
C GLY A 43 -8.51 -3.97 -18.29
N GLU A 44 -8.37 -4.99 -17.45
CA GLU A 44 -7.52 -6.16 -17.74
C GLU A 44 -8.20 -7.09 -18.77
N ASP A 45 -7.39 -7.71 -19.63
CA ASP A 45 -7.87 -8.74 -20.56
C ASP A 45 -8.46 -9.95 -19.79
N ASP A 46 -9.43 -10.65 -20.39
CA ASP A 46 -10.15 -11.76 -19.77
C ASP A 46 -9.22 -12.87 -19.24
N TRP A 47 -8.12 -13.16 -19.93
CA TRP A 47 -7.18 -14.20 -19.49
C TRP A 47 -6.50 -13.86 -18.15
N ILE A 48 -6.31 -12.57 -17.84
CA ILE A 48 -5.75 -12.11 -16.57
C ILE A 48 -6.77 -12.30 -15.46
N ARG A 49 -8.04 -11.94 -15.72
CA ARG A 49 -9.16 -12.17 -14.80
C ARG A 49 -9.27 -13.65 -14.45
N ASP A 50 -9.28 -14.52 -15.47
CA ASP A 50 -9.32 -15.97 -15.29
C ASP A 50 -8.14 -16.51 -14.50
N PHE A 51 -6.94 -15.97 -14.76
CA PHE A 51 -5.75 -16.34 -14.00
C PHE A 51 -5.90 -15.98 -12.52
N ARG A 52 -6.38 -14.78 -12.19
CA ARG A 52 -6.61 -14.34 -10.81
C ARG A 52 -7.66 -15.19 -10.11
N LEU A 53 -8.77 -15.50 -10.77
CA LEU A 53 -9.84 -16.34 -10.22
C LEU A 53 -9.34 -17.78 -9.95
N LYS A 54 -8.52 -18.34 -10.86
CA LYS A 54 -7.86 -19.63 -10.63
C LYS A 54 -6.91 -19.57 -9.44
N ALA A 55 -6.12 -18.50 -9.31
CA ALA A 55 -5.21 -18.31 -8.19
C ALA A 55 -5.97 -18.20 -6.85
N LEU A 56 -7.09 -17.48 -6.82
CA LEU A 56 -7.97 -17.39 -5.64
C LEU A 56 -8.47 -18.77 -5.22
N LYS A 57 -9.00 -19.55 -6.17
CA LYS A 57 -9.47 -20.91 -5.90
C LYS A 57 -8.36 -21.82 -5.37
N VAL A 58 -7.15 -21.71 -5.92
CA VAL A 58 -5.99 -22.46 -5.42
C VAL A 58 -5.66 -22.02 -4.00
N PHE A 59 -5.61 -20.71 -3.73
CA PHE A 59 -5.33 -20.15 -2.41
C PHE A 59 -6.32 -20.67 -1.36
N GLU A 60 -7.62 -20.59 -1.62
CA GLU A 60 -8.68 -21.07 -0.72
C GLU A 60 -8.63 -22.59 -0.47
N SER A 61 -8.07 -23.35 -1.43
CA SER A 61 -7.89 -24.80 -1.28
C SER A 61 -6.68 -25.19 -0.40
N LYS A 62 -5.77 -24.24 -0.12
CA LYS A 62 -4.57 -24.53 0.67
C LYS A 62 -4.82 -24.23 2.15
N PRO A 63 -4.44 -25.14 3.06
CA PRO A 63 -4.43 -24.82 4.48
C PRO A 63 -3.33 -23.80 4.78
N MET A 64 -3.49 -23.08 5.89
CA MET A 64 -2.43 -22.23 6.42
C MET A 64 -1.17 -23.08 6.71
N PRO A 65 0.05 -22.62 6.34
CA PRO A 65 1.27 -23.41 6.41
C PRO A 65 1.87 -23.47 7.82
N THR A 66 1.05 -23.71 8.84
CA THR A 66 1.46 -23.72 10.26
C THR A 66 2.28 -24.94 10.68
N ASN A 67 2.47 -25.90 9.77
CA ASN A 67 3.33 -27.06 9.97
C ASN A 67 4.84 -26.76 9.85
N TRP A 68 5.21 -25.60 9.29
CA TRP A 68 6.61 -25.15 9.20
C TRP A 68 6.76 -23.62 9.40
N ALA A 69 5.67 -22.85 9.39
CA ALA A 69 5.65 -21.44 9.75
C ALA A 69 5.02 -21.20 11.13
N SER A 70 5.11 -19.97 11.64
CA SER A 70 4.50 -19.58 12.93
C SER A 70 2.98 -19.81 12.91
N HIS A 71 2.42 -20.24 14.05
CA HIS A 71 0.98 -20.27 14.28
C HIS A 71 0.35 -18.87 14.32
N ASP A 72 1.15 -17.80 14.42
CA ASP A 72 0.63 -16.43 14.34
C ASP A 72 -0.12 -16.16 13.03
N LEU A 73 0.15 -16.94 11.98
CA LEU A 73 -0.56 -16.88 10.71
C LEU A 73 -2.07 -17.15 10.85
N ASP A 74 -2.50 -17.91 11.86
CA ASP A 74 -3.92 -18.17 12.11
C ASP A 74 -4.68 -16.90 12.53
N ASN A 75 -3.97 -15.85 12.96
CA ASN A 75 -4.56 -14.56 13.28
C ASN A 75 -4.85 -13.71 12.04
N ILE A 76 -4.45 -14.14 10.84
CA ILE A 76 -4.68 -13.40 9.61
C ILE A 76 -6.15 -13.53 9.20
N ILE A 77 -6.89 -12.45 9.39
CA ILE A 77 -8.27 -12.33 8.91
C ILE A 77 -8.24 -11.66 7.53
N PHE A 78 -8.15 -12.46 6.48
CA PHE A 78 -8.13 -11.96 5.09
C PHE A 78 -9.34 -11.08 4.74
N GLN A 79 -10.48 -11.31 5.41
CA GLN A 79 -11.70 -10.52 5.24
C GLN A 79 -11.58 -9.06 5.72
N ASN A 80 -10.58 -8.75 6.56
CA ASN A 80 -10.32 -7.40 7.04
C ASN A 80 -9.32 -6.63 6.18
N ILE A 81 -8.69 -7.29 5.19
CA ILE A 81 -7.64 -6.70 4.36
C ILE A 81 -8.29 -6.01 3.15
N ARG A 82 -7.85 -4.78 2.86
CA ARG A 82 -8.20 -4.08 1.63
C ARG A 82 -7.17 -4.40 0.55
N TYR A 83 -7.58 -5.13 -0.48
CA TYR A 83 -6.69 -5.65 -1.52
C TYR A 83 -6.44 -4.68 -2.68
N TYR A 84 -7.29 -3.67 -2.84
CA TYR A 84 -7.13 -2.69 -3.89
C TYR A 84 -7.71 -1.34 -3.49
N LEU A 85 -6.86 -0.33 -3.63
CA LEU A 85 -7.15 1.06 -3.31
C LEU A 85 -6.35 1.94 -4.27
N SER A 86 -7.02 2.81 -5.02
CA SER A 86 -6.34 3.64 -6.01
C SER A 86 -7.00 5.01 -6.17
N LYS A 87 -6.18 6.03 -6.43
CA LYS A 87 -6.65 7.36 -6.85
C LYS A 87 -6.94 7.43 -8.37
N GLY A 88 -6.76 6.33 -9.11
CA GLY A 88 -6.92 6.30 -10.57
C GLY A 88 -5.83 7.06 -11.34
N GLN A 89 -4.83 7.58 -10.64
CA GLN A 89 -3.71 8.29 -11.25
C GLN A 89 -2.71 7.28 -11.80
N LYS A 90 -2.21 7.54 -13.02
CA LYS A 90 -1.07 6.78 -13.54
C LYS A 90 0.17 7.21 -12.76
N PRO A 91 1.05 6.26 -12.38
CA PRO A 91 2.35 6.60 -11.82
C PRO A 91 3.05 7.63 -12.69
N SER A 92 3.40 8.79 -12.13
CA SER A 92 4.28 9.68 -12.85
C SER A 92 5.73 9.43 -12.45
N ARG A 93 6.58 9.35 -13.46
CA ARG A 93 8.01 9.05 -13.32
C ARG A 93 8.84 10.31 -13.05
N ASN A 94 8.22 11.48 -13.04
CA ASN A 94 8.91 12.77 -12.91
C ASN A 94 8.50 13.49 -11.62
N TRP A 95 9.49 14.06 -10.94
CA TRP A 95 9.30 14.91 -9.75
C TRP A 95 8.27 16.03 -9.96
N GLU A 96 8.25 16.64 -11.15
CA GLU A 96 7.32 17.71 -11.50
C GLU A 96 5.86 17.28 -11.37
N ASP A 97 5.57 16.02 -11.71
CA ASP A 97 4.22 15.45 -11.77
C ASP A 97 3.77 14.86 -10.41
N VAL A 98 4.63 14.87 -9.39
CA VAL A 98 4.26 14.46 -8.04
C VAL A 98 3.24 15.45 -7.47
N PRO A 99 2.10 14.98 -6.94
CA PRO A 99 1.10 15.86 -6.32
C PRO A 99 1.69 16.77 -5.25
N GLN A 100 1.19 18.00 -5.15
CA GLN A 100 1.70 19.01 -4.22
C GLN A 100 1.70 18.53 -2.76
N GLU A 101 0.67 17.79 -2.34
CA GLU A 101 0.56 17.20 -1.00
C GLU A 101 1.74 16.25 -0.66
N MET A 102 2.23 15.50 -1.65
CA MET A 102 3.38 14.60 -1.48
C MET A 102 4.69 15.39 -1.39
N LYS A 103 4.84 16.47 -2.18
CA LYS A 103 5.99 17.38 -2.08
C LYS A 103 6.08 18.04 -0.70
N GLU A 104 4.94 18.51 -0.18
CA GLU A 104 4.83 19.07 1.18
C GLU A 104 5.14 18.03 2.27
N THR A 105 4.74 16.77 2.05
CA THR A 105 5.07 15.65 2.94
C THR A 105 6.59 15.46 3.03
N PHE A 106 7.28 15.43 1.88
CA PHE A 106 8.74 15.31 1.84
C PHE A 106 9.46 16.49 2.49
N GLU A 107 8.92 17.70 2.38
CA GLU A 107 9.44 18.89 3.06
C GLU A 107 9.30 18.80 4.58
N ARG A 108 8.12 18.40 5.08
CA ARG A 108 7.88 18.26 6.52
C ARG A 108 8.72 17.16 7.16
N LEU A 109 8.93 16.06 6.44
CA LEU A 109 9.82 14.98 6.86
C LEU A 109 11.30 15.39 6.84
N GLY A 110 11.63 16.53 6.23
CA GLY A 110 13.02 17.02 6.14
C GLY A 110 13.87 16.24 5.15
N ILE A 111 13.26 15.56 4.18
CA ILE A 111 13.99 14.78 3.17
C ILE A 111 14.78 15.76 2.28
N PRO A 112 16.11 15.59 2.13
CA PRO A 112 16.93 16.41 1.25
C PRO A 112 16.43 16.38 -0.20
N GLU A 113 16.52 17.50 -0.92
CA GLU A 113 15.99 17.65 -2.29
C GLU A 113 16.50 16.57 -3.26
N GLN A 114 17.76 16.14 -3.10
CA GLN A 114 18.35 15.08 -3.92
C GLN A 114 17.68 13.71 -3.71
N GLU A 115 17.25 13.39 -2.48
CA GLU A 115 16.56 12.15 -2.15
C GLU A 115 15.10 12.18 -2.60
N ARG A 116 14.47 13.36 -2.62
CA ARG A 116 13.08 13.53 -3.10
C ARG A 116 12.90 13.10 -4.56
N LYS A 117 13.85 13.45 -5.43
CA LYS A 117 13.82 13.06 -6.86
C LYS A 117 13.95 11.56 -7.05
N PHE A 118 14.71 10.89 -6.18
CA PHE A 118 14.84 9.44 -6.17
C PHE A 118 13.55 8.77 -5.67
N LEU A 119 13.01 9.21 -4.53
CA LEU A 119 11.78 8.68 -3.94
C LEU A 119 10.54 8.93 -4.81
N ALA A 120 10.50 10.02 -5.58
CA ALA A 120 9.44 10.26 -6.55
C ALA A 120 9.49 9.35 -7.77
N GLY A 121 10.65 8.74 -8.08
CA GLY A 121 10.79 7.74 -9.14
C GLY A 121 10.64 6.30 -8.64
N VAL A 122 10.69 6.08 -7.31
CA VAL A 122 10.51 4.79 -6.65
C VAL A 122 9.16 4.82 -5.95
N GLU A 123 8.09 4.52 -6.70
CA GLU A 123 6.86 4.14 -6.02
C GLU A 123 7.13 2.85 -5.23
N ALA A 124 6.76 2.86 -3.95
CA ALA A 124 6.70 1.65 -3.14
C ALA A 124 5.78 0.66 -3.85
N GLN A 125 6.35 -0.50 -4.18
CA GLN A 125 5.70 -1.57 -4.93
C GLN A 125 4.54 -2.21 -4.16
#